data_AF-A0A7X6ZY37-F1
#
_entry.id   AF-A0A7X6ZY37-F1
#
_cell.length_a   1.000
_cell.length_b   1.000
_cell.length_c   1.000
_cell.angle_alpha   90.00
_cell.angle_beta   90.00
_cell.angle_gamma   90.00
#
_symmetry.space_group_name_H-M   'P 1'
#
loop_
_entity.id
_entity.type
_entity.pdbx_description
1 polymer ?
#
loop_
_entity_poly.entity_id
_entity_poly.type
_entity_poly.pdbx_seq_one_letter_code
_entity_poly.pdbx_strand_id
1 'polypeptide(L)'
;MTELLTSRDLETKVFGRALRGYAPDEVDEFLDRVADDIQEYSLRCADLERQVERLREQILEYENLKETLQGTLLMAQKSAEAKEDAASRQADAILSEARVAAKQILSEATSVRDGERREIQRLRQIRQEARAEFRSMLSRFAALVDVEEVRGAGEDDTAR
;
A
#
# COMPACT_ATOMS: atom_id res chain seq x y z
N MET A 1 32.68 55.83 -1.31
CA MET A 1 31.59 55.97 -2.30
C MET A 1 31.64 57.40 -2.80
N THR A 2 31.87 57.59 -4.09
CA THR A 2 31.72 58.91 -4.73
C THR A 2 30.25 59.30 -4.64
N GLU A 3 29.95 60.45 -4.04
CA GLU A 3 28.60 61.02 -4.07
C GLU A 3 28.22 61.24 -5.54
N LEU A 4 27.13 60.59 -5.95
CA LEU A 4 26.54 60.77 -7.27
C LEU A 4 25.80 62.09 -7.27
N LEU A 5 26.00 62.88 -8.33
CA LEU A 5 25.32 64.16 -8.51
C LEU A 5 23.81 63.93 -8.71
N THR A 6 23.00 64.73 -8.03
CA THR A 6 21.56 64.80 -8.27
C THR A 6 21.24 65.86 -9.33
N SER A 7 20.04 65.78 -9.93
CA SER A 7 19.55 66.82 -10.86
C SER A 7 19.63 68.23 -10.23
N ARG A 8 19.27 68.34 -8.95
CA ARG A 8 19.38 69.57 -8.17
C ARG A 8 20.83 70.07 -7.98
N ASP A 9 21.79 69.16 -7.87
CA ASP A 9 23.21 69.53 -7.75
C ASP A 9 23.76 70.12 -9.06
N LEU A 10 23.19 69.72 -10.21
CA LEU A 10 23.50 70.30 -11.51
C LEU A 10 22.86 71.67 -11.71
N GLU A 11 21.58 71.83 -11.36
CA GLU A 11 20.87 73.12 -11.47
C GLU A 11 21.49 74.23 -10.60
N THR A 12 22.08 73.86 -9.47
CA THR A 12 22.69 74.83 -8.54
C THR A 12 24.18 75.04 -8.77
N LYS A 13 24.75 74.41 -9.81
CA LYS A 13 26.19 74.45 -10.05
C LYS A 13 26.62 75.77 -10.68
N VAL A 14 27.51 76.49 -9.99
CA VAL A 14 28.13 77.73 -10.50
C VAL A 14 29.59 77.47 -10.87
N PHE A 15 29.98 77.87 -12.08
CA PHE A 15 31.37 77.83 -12.55
C PHE A 15 32.07 79.20 -12.43
N GLY A 16 33.36 79.18 -12.13
CA GLY A 16 34.19 80.39 -12.13
C GLY A 16 34.46 80.90 -13.55
N ARG A 17 34.63 82.22 -13.71
CA ARG A 17 34.97 82.84 -14.99
C ARG A 17 36.49 82.93 -15.19
N ALA A 18 36.97 82.61 -16.37
CA ALA A 18 38.38 82.71 -16.77
C ALA A 18 38.52 83.46 -18.11
N LEU A 19 39.71 84.01 -18.39
CA LEU A 19 40.00 84.82 -19.60
C LEU A 19 39.74 84.06 -20.92
N ARG A 20 39.71 82.73 -20.87
CA ARG A 20 39.24 81.81 -21.92
C ARG A 20 38.44 80.68 -21.26
N GLY A 21 37.35 80.26 -21.87
CA GLY A 21 36.48 79.19 -21.36
C GLY A 21 35.35 78.87 -22.34
N TYR A 22 34.52 77.88 -21.99
CA TYR A 22 33.31 77.55 -22.75
C TYR A 22 32.27 78.68 -22.66
N ALA A 23 31.41 78.76 -23.66
CA ALA A 23 30.30 79.71 -23.68
C ALA A 23 29.31 79.35 -22.55
N PRO A 24 29.02 80.28 -21.61
CA PRO A 24 28.13 79.99 -20.47
C PRO A 24 26.75 79.47 -20.90
N ASP A 25 26.13 80.11 -21.89
CA ASP A 25 24.80 79.75 -22.37
C ASP A 25 24.75 78.31 -22.94
N GLU A 26 25.78 77.88 -23.68
CA GLU A 26 25.88 76.51 -24.21
C GLU A 26 26.10 75.47 -23.11
N VAL A 27 26.84 75.84 -22.06
CA VAL A 27 27.08 74.98 -20.90
C VAL A 27 25.81 74.83 -20.08
N ASP A 28 25.08 75.92 -19.85
CA ASP A 28 23.82 75.91 -19.09
C ASP A 28 22.76 75.04 -19.82
N GLU A 29 22.57 75.21 -21.13
CA GLU A 29 21.66 74.37 -21.91
C GLU A 29 22.07 72.88 -21.95
N PHE A 30 23.37 72.59 -21.86
CA PHE A 30 23.85 71.22 -21.69
C PHE A 30 23.57 70.69 -20.29
N LEU A 31 23.82 71.48 -19.25
CA LEU A 31 23.56 71.09 -17.86
C LEU A 31 22.08 70.81 -17.60
N ASP A 32 21.17 71.62 -18.15
CA ASP A 32 19.73 71.39 -18.04
C ASP A 32 19.34 70.02 -18.61
N ARG A 33 19.83 69.69 -19.82
CA ARG A 33 19.59 68.37 -20.43
C ARG A 33 20.18 67.22 -19.61
N VAL A 34 21.38 67.40 -19.05
CA VAL A 34 22.00 66.39 -18.18
C VAL A 34 21.20 66.23 -16.88
N ALA A 35 20.67 67.33 -16.33
CA ALA A 35 19.84 67.30 -15.13
C ALA A 35 18.53 66.53 -15.36
N ASP A 36 17.89 66.74 -16.51
CA ASP A 36 16.70 66.00 -16.95
C ASP A 36 17.01 64.49 -17.13
N ASP A 37 18.09 64.16 -17.84
CA ASP A 37 18.51 62.78 -18.06
C ASP A 37 18.81 62.07 -16.73
N ILE A 38 19.52 62.72 -15.80
CA ILE A 38 19.81 62.16 -14.46
C ILE A 38 18.52 61.91 -13.68
N GLN A 39 17.56 62.83 -13.73
CA GLN A 39 16.26 62.66 -13.09
C GLN A 39 15.54 61.43 -13.66
N GLU A 40 15.51 61.28 -14.98
CA GLU A 40 14.85 60.15 -15.64
C GLU A 40 15.55 58.82 -15.33
N TYR A 41 16.88 58.77 -15.37
CA TYR A 41 17.63 57.58 -14.96
C TYR A 41 17.41 57.22 -13.49
N SER A 42 17.35 58.22 -12.61
CA SER A 42 17.07 58.00 -11.18
C SER A 42 15.70 57.35 -10.97
N LEU A 43 14.66 57.87 -11.64
CA LEU A 43 13.31 57.29 -11.59
C LEU A 43 13.27 55.87 -12.15
N ARG A 44 13.95 55.60 -13.27
CA ARG A 44 14.05 54.26 -13.85
C ARG A 44 14.79 53.29 -12.94
N CYS A 45 15.88 53.71 -12.31
CA CYS A 45 16.60 52.88 -11.34
C CYS A 45 15.71 52.53 -10.15
N ALA A 46 15.03 53.51 -9.56
CA ALA A 46 14.10 53.27 -8.46
C ALA A 46 12.95 52.33 -8.85
N ASP A 47 12.44 52.42 -10.09
CA ASP A 47 11.42 51.50 -10.58
C ASP A 47 11.96 50.08 -10.77
N LEU A 48 13.12 49.94 -11.41
CA LEU A 48 13.78 48.64 -11.60
C LEU A 48 14.14 47.98 -10.27
N GLU A 49 14.63 48.74 -9.29
CA GLU A 49 14.89 48.24 -7.93
C GLU A 49 13.62 47.68 -7.29
N ARG A 50 12.49 48.39 -7.37
CA ARG A 50 11.19 47.89 -6.89
C ARG A 50 10.73 46.64 -7.63
N GLN A 51 10.96 46.57 -8.95
CA GLN A 51 10.65 45.37 -9.73
C GLN A 51 11.50 44.17 -9.29
N VAL A 52 12.80 44.38 -9.05
CA VAL A 52 13.73 43.37 -8.58
C VAL A 52 13.33 42.86 -7.19
N GLU A 53 12.98 43.76 -6.27
CA GLU A 53 12.52 43.39 -4.92
C GLU A 53 11.28 42.48 -4.99
N ARG A 54 10.27 42.89 -5.78
CA ARG A 54 9.04 42.10 -5.98
C ARG A 54 9.31 40.73 -6.61
N LEU A 55 10.19 40.67 -7.62
CA LEU A 55 10.55 39.40 -8.25
C LEU A 55 11.29 38.47 -7.29
N ARG A 56 12.14 39.02 -6.41
CA ARG A 56 12.82 38.25 -5.37
C ARG A 56 11.82 37.66 -4.36
N GLU A 57 10.84 38.45 -3.92
CA GLU A 57 9.77 37.98 -3.04
C GLU A 57 8.98 36.82 -3.68
N GLN A 58 8.61 36.96 -4.96
CA GLN A 58 7.92 35.91 -5.70
C GLN A 58 8.74 34.63 -5.83
N ILE A 59 10.05 34.75 -6.12
CA ILE A 59 10.95 33.59 -6.17
C ILE A 59 10.96 32.86 -4.83
N LEU A 60 11.06 33.59 -3.72
CA LEU A 60 11.09 33.02 -2.39
C LEU A 60 9.76 32.31 -2.04
N GLU A 61 8.62 32.85 -2.46
CA GLU A 61 7.32 32.20 -2.34
C GLU A 61 7.26 30.90 -3.17
N TYR A 62 7.73 30.91 -4.41
CA TYR A 62 7.79 29.72 -5.26
C TYR A 62 8.74 28.65 -4.71
N GLU A 63 9.87 29.03 -4.12
CA GLU A 63 10.80 28.09 -3.47
C GLU A 63 10.14 27.41 -2.27
N ASN A 64 9.47 28.17 -1.39
CA ASN A 64 8.73 27.61 -0.26
C ASN A 64 7.58 26.68 -0.71
N LEU A 65 6.85 27.07 -1.76
CA LEU A 65 5.79 26.24 -2.33
C LEU A 65 6.36 24.94 -2.91
N LYS A 66 7.48 25.01 -3.63
CA LYS A 66 8.17 23.85 -4.17
C LYS A 66 8.62 22.90 -3.06
N GLU A 67 9.21 23.41 -1.98
CA GLU A 67 9.62 22.59 -0.83
C GLU A 67 8.42 21.90 -0.18
N THR A 68 7.33 22.64 0.02
CA THR A 68 6.09 22.10 0.59
C THR A 68 5.48 21.00 -0.29
N LEU A 69 5.46 21.22 -1.61
CA LEU A 69 4.98 20.23 -2.58
C LEU A 69 5.86 18.98 -2.59
N GLN A 70 7.19 19.15 -2.59
CA GLN A 70 8.14 18.03 -2.52
C GLN A 70 7.96 17.22 -1.23
N GLY A 71 7.78 17.89 -0.09
CA GLY A 71 7.48 17.24 1.19
C GLY A 71 6.16 16.47 1.16
N THR A 72 5.11 17.08 0.58
CA THR A 72 3.79 16.46 0.45
C THR A 72 3.84 15.22 -0.45
N LEU A 73 4.53 15.31 -1.59
CA LEU A 73 4.74 14.18 -2.50
C LEU A 73 5.50 13.04 -1.83
N LEU A 74 6.56 13.36 -1.07
CA LEU A 74 7.32 12.35 -0.35
C LEU A 74 6.47 11.69 0.75
N MET A 75 5.64 12.45 1.46
CA MET A 75 4.70 11.89 2.44
C MET A 75 3.65 11.01 1.78
N ALA A 76 3.09 11.43 0.64
CA ALA A 76 2.13 10.64 -0.12
C ALA A 76 2.75 9.32 -0.59
N GLN A 77 3.98 9.35 -1.12
CA GLN A 77 4.72 8.16 -1.52
C GLN A 77 4.94 7.22 -0.33
N LYS A 78 5.48 7.72 0.79
CA LYS A 78 5.70 6.91 1.99
C LYS A 78 4.41 6.31 2.54
N SER A 79 3.30 7.06 2.46
CA SER A 79 1.99 6.56 2.89
C SER A 79 1.45 5.48 1.96
N ALA A 80 1.70 5.58 0.65
CA ALA A 80 1.34 4.55 -0.31
C ALA A 80 2.15 3.27 -0.08
N GLU A 81 3.47 3.38 0.04
CA GLU A 81 4.38 2.26 0.35
C GLU A 81 3.98 1.55 1.65
N ALA A 82 3.74 2.32 2.72
CA ALA A 82 3.29 1.75 4.00
C ALA A 82 1.93 1.02 3.88
N LYS A 83 1.02 1.52 3.03
CA LYS A 83 -0.28 0.88 2.78
C LYS A 83 -0.13 -0.41 1.97
N GLU A 84 0.74 -0.42 0.97
CA GLU A 84 1.06 -1.62 0.18
C GLU A 84 1.70 -2.70 1.07
N ASP A 85 2.69 -2.33 1.89
CA ASP A 85 3.34 -3.24 2.83
C ASP A 85 2.34 -3.84 3.84
N ALA A 86 1.46 -3.01 4.40
CA ALA A 86 0.43 -3.47 5.33
C ALA A 86 -0.56 -4.44 4.67
N ALA A 87 -1.01 -4.11 3.44
CA ALA A 87 -1.91 -4.98 2.68
C ALA A 87 -1.24 -6.32 2.33
N SER A 88 0.04 -6.30 1.94
CA SER A 88 0.83 -7.50 1.64
C SER A 88 0.94 -8.41 2.86
N ARG A 89 1.32 -7.85 4.02
CA ARG A 89 1.40 -8.62 5.29
C ARG A 89 0.05 -9.19 5.71
N GLN A 90 -1.02 -8.42 5.54
CA GLN A 90 -2.37 -8.88 5.85
C GLN A 90 -2.80 -10.02 4.92
N ALA A 91 -2.50 -9.92 3.62
CA ALA A 91 -2.78 -10.99 2.67
C ALA A 91 -2.02 -12.28 3.01
N ASP A 92 -0.73 -12.18 3.35
CA ASP A 92 0.08 -13.34 3.78
C ASP A 92 -0.47 -13.98 5.05
N ALA A 93 -0.90 -13.17 6.03
CA ALA A 93 -1.53 -13.66 7.26
C ALA A 93 -2.83 -14.43 6.94
N ILE A 94 -3.72 -13.86 6.13
CA ILE A 94 -4.98 -14.50 5.72
C ILE A 94 -4.69 -15.82 4.98
N LEU A 95 -3.73 -15.84 4.06
CA LEU A 95 -3.36 -17.06 3.33
C LEU A 95 -2.78 -18.13 4.27
N SER A 96 -1.97 -17.73 5.25
CA SER A 96 -1.42 -18.63 6.25
C SER A 96 -2.52 -19.24 7.13
N GLU A 97 -3.41 -18.41 7.66
CA GLU A 97 -4.55 -18.84 8.47
C GLU A 97 -5.48 -19.77 7.68
N ALA A 98 -5.83 -19.41 6.44
CA ALA A 98 -6.66 -20.24 5.58
C ALA A 98 -6.02 -21.62 5.30
N ARG A 99 -4.70 -21.67 5.10
CA ARG A 99 -3.97 -22.94 4.93
C ARG A 99 -3.98 -23.80 6.18
N VAL A 100 -3.84 -23.20 7.36
CA VAL A 100 -3.91 -23.93 8.63
C VAL A 100 -5.31 -24.50 8.84
N ALA A 101 -6.34 -23.67 8.67
CA ALA A 101 -7.74 -24.08 8.78
C ALA A 101 -8.09 -25.21 7.79
N ALA A 102 -7.66 -25.09 6.53
CA ALA A 102 -7.88 -26.12 5.53
C ALA A 102 -7.21 -27.45 5.91
N LYS A 103 -5.98 -27.41 6.44
CA LYS A 103 -5.29 -28.62 6.92
C LYS A 103 -6.02 -29.26 8.11
N GLN A 104 -6.53 -28.46 9.05
CA GLN A 104 -7.32 -28.95 10.17
C GLN A 104 -8.60 -29.64 9.70
N ILE A 105 -9.38 -28.98 8.83
CA ILE A 105 -10.61 -29.54 8.25
C ILE A 105 -10.32 -30.87 7.54
N LEU A 106 -9.26 -30.94 6.72
CA LEU A 106 -8.87 -32.18 6.04
C LEU A 106 -8.46 -33.28 7.02
N SER A 107 -7.74 -32.94 8.09
CA SER A 107 -7.32 -33.90 9.12
C SER A 107 -8.52 -34.45 9.90
N GLU A 108 -9.45 -33.58 10.29
CA GLU A 108 -10.69 -33.96 10.95
C GLU A 108 -11.55 -34.85 10.05
N ALA A 109 -11.79 -34.44 8.80
CA ALA A 109 -12.55 -35.22 7.84
C ALA A 109 -11.93 -36.61 7.58
N THR A 110 -10.60 -36.68 7.50
CA THR A 110 -9.85 -37.94 7.36
C THR A 110 -10.04 -38.83 8.59
N SER A 111 -9.96 -38.25 9.79
CA SER A 111 -10.13 -38.98 11.05
C SER A 111 -11.54 -39.55 11.19
N VAL A 112 -12.56 -38.75 10.85
CA VAL A 112 -13.96 -39.20 10.81
C VAL A 112 -14.14 -40.33 9.80
N ARG A 113 -13.66 -40.15 8.55
CA ARG A 113 -13.71 -41.18 7.51
C ARG A 113 -13.08 -42.50 7.97
N ASP A 114 -11.94 -42.44 8.63
CA ASP A 114 -11.24 -43.63 9.10
C ASP A 114 -11.95 -44.28 10.30
N GLY A 115 -12.60 -43.49 11.15
CA GLY A 115 -13.55 -43.94 12.17
C GLY A 115 -14.70 -44.74 11.57
N GLU A 116 -15.41 -44.15 10.60
CA GLU A 116 -16.53 -44.81 9.89
C GLU A 116 -16.09 -46.10 9.18
N ARG A 117 -14.92 -46.09 8.53
CA ARG A 117 -14.36 -47.31 7.90
C ARG A 117 -14.12 -48.42 8.91
N ARG A 118 -13.58 -48.11 10.08
CA ARG A 118 -13.37 -49.10 11.15
C ARG A 118 -14.70 -49.65 11.67
N GLU A 119 -15.71 -48.80 11.85
CA GLU A 119 -17.02 -49.24 12.30
C GLU A 119 -17.72 -50.13 11.27
N ILE A 120 -17.66 -49.77 9.98
CA ILE A 120 -18.15 -50.62 8.90
C ILE A 120 -17.47 -51.99 8.91
N GLN A 121 -16.14 -52.03 9.13
CA GLN A 121 -15.41 -53.29 9.19
C GLN A 121 -15.82 -54.14 10.40
N ARG A 122 -15.98 -53.52 11.58
CA ARG A 122 -16.49 -54.17 12.79
C ARG A 122 -17.89 -54.76 12.57
N LEU A 123 -18.82 -53.98 12.02
CA LEU A 123 -20.19 -54.44 11.74
C LEU A 123 -20.21 -55.60 10.73
N ARG A 124 -19.32 -55.58 9.72
CA ARG A 124 -19.17 -56.70 8.78
C ARG A 124 -18.68 -57.97 9.45
N GLN A 125 -17.75 -57.87 10.40
CA GLN A 125 -17.24 -58.99 11.17
C GLN A 125 -18.32 -59.57 12.09
N ILE A 126 -19.02 -58.73 12.85
CA ILE A 126 -20.15 -59.15 13.72
C ILE A 126 -21.21 -59.88 12.89
N ARG A 127 -21.56 -59.35 11.70
CA ARG A 127 -22.50 -60.00 10.78
C ARG A 127 -22.00 -61.37 10.31
N GLN A 128 -20.70 -61.53 10.06
CA GLN A 128 -20.12 -62.79 9.62
C GLN A 128 -20.13 -63.84 10.75
N GLU A 129 -19.76 -63.43 11.97
CA GLU A 129 -19.77 -64.27 13.17
C GLU A 129 -21.21 -64.73 13.49
N ALA A 130 -22.17 -63.80 13.55
CA ALA A 130 -23.58 -64.15 13.77
C ALA A 130 -24.11 -65.13 12.71
N ARG A 131 -23.79 -64.92 11.42
CA ARG A 131 -24.16 -65.86 10.35
C ARG A 131 -23.54 -67.24 10.55
N ALA A 132 -22.30 -67.33 11.02
CA ALA A 132 -21.63 -68.61 11.29
C ALA A 132 -22.27 -69.32 12.49
N GLU A 133 -22.57 -68.58 13.56
CA GLU A 133 -23.27 -69.10 14.75
C GLU A 133 -24.65 -69.64 14.39
N PHE A 134 -25.47 -68.89 13.63
CA PHE A 134 -26.79 -69.35 13.19
C PHE A 134 -26.70 -70.61 12.32
N ARG A 135 -25.73 -70.67 11.38
CA ARG A 135 -25.52 -71.89 10.60
C ARG A 135 -25.15 -73.07 11.48
N SER A 136 -24.26 -72.87 12.45
CA SER A 136 -23.88 -73.94 13.38
C SER A 136 -25.07 -74.41 14.22
N MET A 137 -25.91 -73.50 14.73
CA MET A 137 -27.12 -73.85 15.46
C MET A 137 -28.09 -74.65 14.58
N LEU A 138 -28.36 -74.20 13.35
CA LEU A 138 -29.24 -74.92 12.43
C LEU A 138 -28.71 -76.31 12.09
N SER A 139 -27.40 -76.45 11.82
CA SER A 139 -26.79 -77.77 11.59
C SER A 139 -26.90 -78.70 12.81
N ARG A 140 -26.78 -78.17 14.04
CA ARG A 140 -26.99 -78.95 15.26
C ARG A 140 -28.45 -79.40 15.40
N PHE A 141 -29.41 -78.53 15.13
CA PHE A 141 -30.83 -78.89 15.16
C PHE A 141 -31.19 -79.91 14.08
N ALA A 142 -30.68 -79.75 12.85
CA ALA A 142 -30.87 -80.73 11.79
C ALA A 142 -30.31 -82.12 12.18
N ALA A 143 -29.10 -82.17 12.74
CA ALA A 143 -28.51 -83.42 13.19
C ALA A 143 -29.31 -84.10 14.32
N LEU A 144 -29.97 -83.34 15.19
CA LEU A 144 -30.87 -83.89 16.22
C LEU A 144 -32.13 -84.53 15.61
N VAL A 145 -32.74 -83.87 14.62
CA VAL A 145 -33.91 -84.39 13.90
C VAL A 145 -33.55 -85.66 13.13
N ASP A 146 -32.42 -85.68 12.43
CA ASP A 146 -31.95 -86.86 11.69
C ASP A 146 -31.74 -88.08 12.64
N VAL A 147 -31.27 -87.85 13.87
CA VAL A 147 -31.10 -88.91 14.88
C VAL A 147 -32.45 -89.45 15.38
N GLU A 148 -33.48 -88.61 15.48
CA GLU A 148 -34.84 -89.03 15.84
C GLU A 148 -35.50 -89.85 14.72
N GLU A 149 -35.29 -89.47 13.45
CA GLU A 149 -35.79 -90.25 12.30
C GLU A 149 -35.13 -91.64 12.20
N VAL A 150 -33.82 -91.74 12.45
CA VAL A 150 -33.11 -93.04 12.49
C VAL A 150 -33.58 -93.92 13.65
N ARG A 151 -33.91 -93.34 14.80
CA ARG A 151 -34.49 -94.07 15.93
C ARG A 151 -35.90 -94.58 15.63
N GLY A 152 -36.74 -93.77 14.99
CA GLY A 152 -38.07 -94.19 14.54
C GLY A 152 -38.02 -95.29 13.47
N ALA A 153 -37.07 -95.22 12.53
CA ALA A 153 -36.90 -96.25 11.50
C ALA A 153 -36.36 -97.58 12.03
N GLY A 154 -35.55 -97.56 13.10
CA GLY A 154 -35.04 -98.78 13.75
C GLY A 154 -36.07 -99.52 14.62
N GLU A 155 -37.08 -98.81 15.13
CA GLU A 155 -38.18 -99.44 15.88
C GLU A 155 -39.21 -100.10 14.95
N ASP A 156 -39.44 -99.58 13.75
CA ASP A 156 -40.35 -100.18 12.76
C ASP A 156 -39.79 -101.46 12.09
N ASP A 157 -38.47 -101.61 11.97
CA ASP A 157 -37.84 -102.81 11.35
C ASP A 157 -37.71 -104.00 12.33
N THR A 158 -37.98 -103.80 13.62
CA THR A 158 -38.02 -104.89 14.62
C THR A 158 -39.43 -105.44 14.87
N ALA A 159 -40.44 -104.90 14.19
CA ALA A 159 -41.85 -105.28 14.34
C ALA A 159 -42.42 -106.15 13.19
N ARG A 160 -41.57 -106.78 12.35
CA ARG A 160 -41.95 -107.76 11.32
C ARG A 160 -41.31 -109.12 11.54
#